data_AF-A0AAV2T4U6-F1
#
_entry.id   AF-A0AAV2T4U6-F1
#
_cell.length_a   1.000
_cell.length_b   1.000
_cell.length_c   1.000
_cell.angle_alpha   90.00
_cell.angle_beta   90.00
_cell.angle_gamma   90.00
#
_symmetry.space_group_name_H-M   'P 1'
#
loop_
_entity.id
_entity.type
_entity.pdbx_description
1 polymer ?
#
loop_
_entity_poly.entity_id
_entity_poly.type
_entity_poly.pdbx_seq_one_letter_code
_entity_poly.pdbx_strand_id
1 'polypeptide(L)'
;MEMLLNRLFPESLNYAHCCEGADDMPAHAKHAFLGGPNITVPIADGKIALGSWQGIWLCEHRNSGSSRHVVATLNGCPLEKK
;
A
#
# COMPACT_ATOMS: atom_id res chain seq x y z
N MET A 1 11.62 -6.24 0.46
CA MET A 1 11.06 -4.91 0.79
C MET A 1 11.14 -4.65 2.29
N GLU A 2 10.56 -5.52 3.13
CA GLU A 2 10.45 -5.31 4.57
C GLU A 2 11.79 -5.05 5.28
N MET A 3 12.82 -5.85 4.99
CA MET A 3 14.16 -5.63 5.55
C MET A 3 14.70 -4.21 5.31
N LEU A 4 14.49 -3.66 4.11
CA LEU A 4 14.94 -2.30 3.77
C LEU A 4 14.12 -1.26 4.55
N LEU A 5 12.80 -1.43 4.59
CA LEU A 5 11.90 -0.53 5.30
C LEU A 5 12.17 -0.50 6.81
N ASN A 6 12.51 -1.64 7.42
CA ASN A 6 12.91 -1.71 8.83
C ASN A 6 14.24 -1.02 9.11
N ARG A 7 15.13 -0.91 8.12
CA ARG A 7 16.35 -0.12 8.26
C ARG A 7 16.09 1.38 8.12
N LEU A 8 15.15 1.77 7.27
CA LEU A 8 14.78 3.17 7.06
C LEU A 8 13.90 3.72 8.20
N PHE A 9 12.99 2.89 8.71
CA PHE A 9 12.05 3.22 9.77
C PHE A 9 12.14 2.18 10.90
N PRO A 10 13.24 2.17 11.67
CA PRO A 10 13.42 1.16 12.72
C PRO A 10 12.49 1.41 13.91
N GLU A 11 11.89 0.34 14.42
CA GLU A 11 11.01 0.35 15.61
C GLU A 11 11.74 0.77 16.91
N SER A 12 13.07 0.68 16.93
CA SER A 12 13.89 1.02 18.10
C SER A 12 14.11 2.52 18.30
N LEU A 13 13.64 3.38 17.40
CA LEU A 13 13.74 4.82 17.57
C LEU A 13 12.68 5.35 18.54
N ASN A 14 13.02 6.43 19.23
CA ASN A 14 12.13 7.09 20.19
C ASN A 14 11.11 8.00 19.48
N TYR A 15 10.18 7.40 18.73
CA TYR A 15 9.07 8.15 18.15
C TYR A 15 8.12 8.66 19.23
N ALA A 16 7.61 9.88 19.04
CA ALA A 16 6.59 10.44 19.93
C ALA A 16 5.25 9.70 19.84
N HIS A 17 4.96 9.08 18.69
CA HIS A 17 3.73 8.32 18.45
C HIS A 17 4.03 6.81 18.60
N CYS A 18 3.72 6.26 19.77
CA CYS A 18 4.00 4.85 20.08
C CYS A 18 2.90 4.23 20.95
N CYS A 19 1.73 4.86 20.99
CA CYS A 19 0.66 4.46 21.90
C CYS A 19 0.08 3.09 21.55
N GLU A 20 0.23 2.64 20.30
CA GLU A 20 -0.26 1.35 19.83
C GLU A 20 0.84 0.28 19.71
N GLY A 21 2.06 0.56 20.17
CA GLY A 21 3.20 -0.36 20.13
C GLY A 21 4.44 0.22 19.45
N ALA A 22 5.52 -0.57 19.43
CA ALA A 22 6.81 -0.16 18.85
C ALA A 22 6.75 0.02 17.32
N ASP A 23 5.81 -0.66 16.65
CA ASP A 23 5.61 -0.61 15.20
C ASP A 23 4.64 0.48 14.75
N ASP A 24 4.06 1.26 15.68
CA ASP A 24 3.03 2.27 15.45
C ASP A 24 3.50 3.36 14.46
N MET A 25 4.36 4.29 14.91
CA MET A 25 4.92 5.31 14.02
C MET A 25 5.73 4.75 12.84
N PRO A 26 6.56 3.69 12.99
CA PRO A 26 7.20 3.05 11.84
C PRO A 26 6.22 2.62 10.75
N ALA A 27 5.08 2.04 11.10
CA ALA A 27 4.07 1.63 10.12
C ALA A 27 3.48 2.84 9.38
N HIS A 28 3.20 3.93 10.08
CA HIS A 28 2.78 5.19 9.46
C HIS A 28 3.85 5.76 8.51
N ALA A 29 5.11 5.72 8.90
CA ALA A 29 6.22 6.21 8.07
C ALA A 29 6.42 5.35 6.82
N LYS A 30 6.41 4.02 6.95
CA LYS A 30 6.46 3.06 5.83
C LYS A 30 5.33 3.32 4.83
N HIS A 31 4.12 3.51 5.34
CA HIS A 31 2.93 3.78 4.52
C HIS A 31 3.05 5.08 3.71
N ALA A 32 3.43 6.17 4.38
CA ALA A 32 3.62 7.47 3.72
C ALA A 32 4.74 7.41 2.67
N PHE A 33 5.84 6.71 2.98
CA PHE A 33 6.98 6.56 2.08
C PHE A 33 6.65 5.77 0.81
N LEU A 34 5.82 4.72 0.91
CA LEU A 34 5.43 3.89 -0.24
C LEU A 34 4.38 4.53 -1.16
N GLY A 35 3.92 5.74 -0.85
CA GLY A 35 2.95 6.47 -1.69
C GLY A 35 1.51 6.42 -1.17
N GLY A 36 1.29 5.97 0.06
CA GLY A 36 0.00 6.11 0.75
C GLY A 36 -1.04 5.01 0.48
N PRO A 37 -2.33 5.30 0.67
CA PRO A 37 -3.38 4.27 0.81
C PRO A 37 -4.01 3.80 -0.49
N ASN A 38 -3.66 4.40 -1.62
CA ASN A 38 -4.27 4.06 -2.90
C ASN A 38 -3.26 4.13 -4.03
N ILE A 39 -3.60 3.42 -5.10
CA ILE A 39 -2.95 3.51 -6.38
C ILE A 39 -4.03 3.68 -7.45
N THR A 40 -3.69 4.36 -8.54
CA THR A 40 -4.53 4.40 -9.74
C THR A 40 -3.86 3.55 -10.80
N VAL A 41 -4.59 2.57 -11.33
CA VAL A 41 -4.07 1.67 -12.38
C VAL A 41 -4.90 1.85 -13.65
N PRO A 42 -4.27 2.06 -14.81
CA PRO A 42 -4.99 2.21 -16.06
C PRO A 42 -5.73 0.92 -16.45
N ILE A 43 -6.87 1.08 -17.12
CA ILE A 43 -7.62 0.01 -17.75
C ILE A 43 -7.59 0.26 -19.26
N ALA A 44 -7.16 -0.75 -20.02
CA ALA A 44 -7.11 -0.71 -21.48
C ALA A 44 -7.72 -1.99 -22.05
N ASP A 45 -8.55 -1.88 -23.08
CA ASP A 45 -9.22 -3.01 -23.74
C ASP A 45 -9.95 -3.94 -22.76
N GLY A 46 -10.59 -3.36 -21.75
CA GLY A 46 -11.33 -4.08 -20.71
C GLY A 46 -10.46 -4.86 -19.73
N LYS A 47 -9.14 -4.62 -19.69
CA LYS A 47 -8.20 -5.28 -18.78
C LYS A 47 -7.40 -4.26 -17.98
N ILE A 48 -7.03 -4.63 -16.76
CA ILE A 48 -6.06 -3.85 -15.97
C ILE A 48 -4.71 -3.89 -16.71
N ALA A 49 -4.19 -2.71 -17.04
CA ALA A 49 -2.97 -2.56 -17.83
C ALA A 49 -1.73 -2.57 -16.94
N LEU A 50 -1.35 -3.76 -16.46
CA LEU A 50 -0.10 -4.01 -15.76
C LEU A 50 0.97 -4.51 -16.72
N GLY A 51 2.22 -4.06 -16.53
CA GLY A 51 3.38 -4.66 -17.17
C GLY A 51 3.67 -6.07 -16.64
N SER A 52 4.50 -6.84 -17.36
CA SER A 52 4.79 -8.25 -17.04
C SER A 52 5.27 -8.51 -15.61
N TRP A 53 5.89 -7.51 -14.97
CA TRP A 53 6.45 -7.58 -13.62
C TRP A 53 5.78 -6.63 -12.63
N GLN A 54 4.64 -6.05 -12.97
CA GLN A 54 3.86 -5.20 -12.06
C GLN A 54 2.80 -6.03 -11.33
N GLY A 55 2.75 -5.88 -10.01
CA GLY A 55 1.75 -6.49 -9.15
C GLY A 55 1.16 -5.46 -8.18
N ILE A 56 -0.06 -5.71 -7.76
CA ILE A 56 -0.75 -4.89 -6.75
C ILE A 56 -0.67 -5.63 -5.41
N TRP A 57 -0.19 -4.94 -4.38
CA TRP A 57 0.04 -5.53 -3.06
C TRP A 57 -0.67 -4.70 -1.99
N LEU A 58 -1.31 -5.40 -1.04
CA LEU A 58 -1.67 -4.82 0.25
C LEU A 58 -0.46 -4.97 1.18
N CYS A 59 0.16 -3.84 1.53
CA CYS A 59 1.28 -3.81 2.45
C CYS A 59 0.77 -3.55 3.87
N GLU A 60 0.61 -4.62 4.66
CA GLU A 60 0.38 -4.50 6.10
C GLU A 60 1.71 -4.18 6.79
N HIS A 61 1.73 -3.09 7.57
CA HIS A 61 2.95 -2.65 8.24
C HIS A 61 2.88 -2.83 9.76
N ARG A 62 1.73 -3.22 10.32
CA ARG A 62 1.59 -3.60 11.71
C ARG A 62 1.83 -5.10 11.89
N ASN A 63 2.64 -5.46 12.87
CA ASN A 63 2.95 -6.84 13.26
C ASN A 63 1.71 -7.56 13.82
N SER A 64 0.76 -6.82 14.37
CA SER A 64 -0.51 -7.33 14.91
C SER A 64 -1.70 -6.51 14.39
N GLY A 65 -1.80 -6.40 13.06
CA GLY A 65 -2.91 -5.72 12.39
C GLY A 65 -4.23 -6.51 12.47
N SER A 66 -5.34 -5.79 12.61
CA SER A 66 -6.70 -6.30 12.37
C SER A 66 -6.98 -6.49 10.86
N SER A 67 -8.18 -6.97 10.51
CA SER A 67 -8.61 -7.10 9.11
C SER A 67 -8.55 -5.76 8.36
N ARG A 68 -8.25 -5.82 7.07
CA ARG A 68 -8.22 -4.66 6.17
C ARG A 68 -9.37 -4.72 5.17
N HIS A 69 -9.93 -3.56 4.88
CA HIS A 69 -10.94 -3.38 3.84
C HIS A 69 -10.31 -2.58 2.70
N VAL A 70 -10.33 -3.15 1.49
CA VAL A 70 -9.83 -2.50 0.28
C VAL A 70 -11.02 -2.20 -0.62
N VAL A 71 -11.10 -0.96 -1.09
CA VAL A 71 -12.14 -0.51 -2.01
C VAL A 71 -11.53 -0.37 -3.40
N ALA A 72 -12.16 -0.98 -4.40
CA ALA A 72 -11.81 -0.78 -5.80
C ALA A 72 -12.89 0.07 -6.47
N THR A 73 -12.50 1.20 -7.06
CA THR A 73 -13.39 2.04 -7.87
C THR A 73 -12.98 1.89 -9.32
N LEU A 74 -13.93 1.51 -10.18
CA LEU A 74 -13.75 1.48 -11.63
C LEU A 74 -14.45 2.69 -12.23
N ASN A 75 -13.72 3.49 -12.99
CA ASN A 75 -14.24 4.66 -13.69
C ASN A 75 -13.75 4.63 -15.15
N GLY A 76 -14.65 4.90 -16.09
CA GLY A 76 -14.37 4.89 -17.52
C GLY A 76 -15.64 4.80 -18.35
N CYS A 77 -15.48 4.65 -19.68
CA CYS A 77 -16.57 4.40 -20.61
C CYS A 77 -16.58 2.95 -21.09
N PRO A 78 -17.74 2.42 -21.54
CA PRO A 78 -17.81 1.10 -22.16
C PRO A 78 -16.91 1.01 -23.40
N LEU A 79 -16.28 -0.14 -23.59
CA LEU A 79 -15.55 -0.43 -24.83
C LEU A 79 -16.58 -0.69 -25.94
N GLU A 80 -16.72 0.25 -26.89
CA GLU A 80 -17.54 0.02 -28.08
C GLU A 80 -16.87 -1.05 -28.95
N LYS A 81 -17.54 -2.20 -29.11
CA LYS A 81 -17.14 -3.19 -30.11
C LYS A 81 -17.60 -2.68 -31.47
N LYS A 82 -16.65 -2.40 -32.37
CA LYS A 82 -16.96 -2.26 -33.80
C LYS A 82 -17.46 -3.57 -34.38
#